data_AF-A0A8J8AXE0-F1
#
_entry.id   AF-A0A8J8AXE0-F1
#
_cell.length_a   1.000
_cell.length_b   1.000
_cell.length_c   1.000
_cell.angle_alpha   90.00
_cell.angle_beta   90.00
_cell.angle_gamma   90.00
#
_symmetry.space_group_name_H-M   'P 1'
#
loop_
_entity.id
_entity.type
_entity.pdbx_description
1 polymer ?
#
loop_
_entity_poly.entity_id
_entity_poly.type
_entity_poly.pdbx_seq_one_letter_code
_entity_poly.pdbx_strand_id
1 'polypeptide(L)'
;MADMEFDEFAGGYAPNGRASRVVHLAGAACSVALMLGLGVWGYKLAVRDVTGIPVMRAMAGPMRIAPANPGGVVADNQGLSVNAVAASGTALPIAETVVLAPRAVDLTAEDIAGLAVSEASLQAASSAQAVAQEPSLQLAAAVAPVATSD
;
A
#
# COMPACT_ATOMS: atom_id res chain seq x y z
N MET A 1 30.36 38.27 37.34
CA MET A 1 29.34 37.25 37.62
C MET A 1 28.01 37.94 37.36
N ALA A 2 27.27 37.51 36.34
CA ALA A 2 25.95 38.06 36.05
C ALA A 2 24.93 37.19 36.77
N ASP A 3 24.34 37.73 37.84
CA ASP A 3 23.19 37.12 38.48
C ASP A 3 22.00 37.33 37.54
N MET A 4 21.56 36.25 36.89
CA MET A 4 20.31 36.26 36.13
C MET A 4 19.16 36.22 37.15
N GLU A 5 18.48 37.36 37.32
CA GLU A 5 17.21 37.44 38.04
C GLU A 5 16.12 36.73 37.22
N PHE A 6 15.76 35.52 37.66
CA PHE A 6 14.73 34.67 37.07
C PHE A 6 13.31 34.98 37.58
N ASP A 7 13.06 36.15 38.18
CA ASP A 7 11.79 36.45 38.86
C ASP A 7 10.85 37.39 38.06
N GLU A 8 11.29 37.94 36.92
CA GLU A 8 10.48 38.87 36.12
C GLU A 8 9.45 38.17 35.21
N PHE A 9 9.46 36.84 35.11
CA PHE A 9 8.46 36.09 34.34
C PHE A 9 7.24 35.63 35.16
N ALA A 10 7.12 36.07 36.42
CA ALA A 10 6.01 35.72 37.31
C ALA A 10 4.90 36.79 37.40
N GLY A 11 4.94 37.85 36.57
CA GLY A 11 3.99 38.95 36.64
C GLY A 11 3.30 39.28 35.32
N GLY A 12 2.05 38.85 35.13
CA GLY A 12 1.16 39.54 34.19
C GLY A 12 0.23 38.71 33.29
N TYR A 13 -0.47 37.71 33.81
CA TYR A 13 -1.77 37.34 33.24
C TYR A 13 -2.66 36.89 34.38
N ALA A 14 -3.58 37.73 34.85
CA ALA A 14 -4.70 37.23 35.61
C ALA A 14 -5.54 36.41 34.61
N PRO A 15 -5.55 35.06 34.68
CA PRO A 15 -6.45 34.32 33.82
C PRO A 15 -7.85 34.69 34.30
N ASN A 16 -8.60 35.35 33.44
CA ASN A 16 -10.02 35.10 33.32
C ASN A 16 -10.19 33.57 33.31
N GLY A 17 -10.39 32.96 34.48
CA GLY A 17 -10.26 31.50 34.69
C GLY A 17 -11.19 30.66 33.81
N ARG A 18 -12.22 31.30 33.25
CA ARG A 18 -13.08 30.74 32.20
C ARG A 18 -12.35 30.59 30.86
N ALA A 19 -11.59 31.58 30.42
CA ALA A 19 -10.82 31.53 29.17
C ALA A 19 -9.69 30.49 29.25
N SER A 20 -8.91 30.49 30.34
CA SER A 20 -7.90 29.45 30.58
C SER A 20 -8.51 28.05 30.60
N ARG A 21 -9.64 27.85 31.30
CA ARG A 21 -10.34 26.55 31.33
C ARG A 21 -10.83 26.11 29.95
N VAL A 22 -11.32 27.04 29.12
CA VAL A 22 -11.74 26.73 27.74
C VAL A 22 -10.56 26.30 26.88
N VAL A 23 -9.41 26.97 26.99
CA VAL A 23 -8.19 26.60 26.26
C VAL A 23 -7.69 25.21 26.67
N HIS A 24 -7.66 24.91 27.98
CA HIS A 24 -7.27 23.58 28.46
C HIS A 24 -8.23 22.48 28.00
N LEU A 25 -9.54 22.75 28.01
CA LEU A 25 -10.55 21.80 27.53
C LEU A 25 -10.44 21.56 26.02
N ALA A 26 -10.23 22.61 25.23
CA ALA A 26 -10.01 22.50 23.79
C ALA A 26 -8.74 21.71 23.47
N GLY A 27 -7.64 21.95 24.20
CA GLY A 27 -6.40 21.20 24.06
C GLY A 27 -6.57 19.72 24.41
N ALA A 28 -7.28 19.41 25.50
CA ALA A 28 -7.57 18.04 25.90
C ALA A 28 -8.42 17.30 24.84
N ALA A 29 -9.48 17.94 24.33
CA ALA A 29 -10.31 17.37 23.26
C ALA A 29 -9.50 17.13 21.97
N CYS A 30 -8.65 18.09 21.59
CA CYS A 30 -7.77 17.96 20.42
C CYS A 30 -6.80 16.77 20.57
N SER A 31 -6.18 16.61 21.74
CA SER A 31 -5.26 15.50 22.02
C SER A 31 -5.96 14.14 21.88
N VAL A 32 -7.15 13.99 22.47
CA VAL A 32 -7.95 12.75 22.35
C VAL A 32 -8.35 12.49 20.90
N ALA A 33 -8.77 13.52 20.17
CA ALA A 33 -9.12 13.41 18.76
C ALA A 33 -7.94 12.94 17.91
N LEU A 34 -6.72 13.45 18.16
CA LEU A 34 -5.51 13.02 17.47
C LEU A 34 -5.17 11.56 17.78
N MET A 35 -5.27 11.15 19.04
CA MET A 35 -4.99 9.76 19.45
C MET A 35 -5.93 8.77 18.75
N LEU A 36 -7.24 9.09 18.74
CA LEU A 36 -8.25 8.28 18.06
C LEU A 36 -8.08 8.31 16.54
N GLY A 37 -7.83 9.48 15.97
CA GLY A 37 -7.60 9.65 14.53
C GLY A 37 -6.41 8.84 14.04
N LEU A 38 -5.29 8.90 14.77
CA LEU A 38 -4.08 8.13 14.44
C LEU A 38 -4.30 6.62 14.61
N GLY A 39 -5.05 6.21 15.64
CA GLY A 39 -5.43 4.81 15.84
C GLY A 39 -6.30 4.26 14.71
N VAL A 40 -7.35 4.98 14.32
CA VAL A 40 -8.22 4.59 13.20
C VAL A 40 -7.45 4.60 11.88
N TRP A 41 -6.64 5.63 11.63
CA TRP A 41 -5.82 5.71 10.42
C TRP A 41 -4.81 4.57 10.34
N GLY A 42 -4.09 4.28 11.43
CA GLY A 42 -3.15 3.18 11.52
C GLY A 42 -3.82 1.81 11.34
N TYR A 43 -4.99 1.60 11.96
CA TYR A 43 -5.79 0.40 11.75
C TYR A 43 -6.21 0.23 10.28
N LYS A 44 -6.72 1.31 9.66
CA LYS A 44 -7.10 1.28 8.24
C LYS A 44 -5.89 1.01 7.35
N LEU A 45 -4.72 1.55 7.66
CA LEU A 45 -3.49 1.27 6.92
C LEU A 45 -3.11 -0.21 7.00
N ALA A 46 -3.10 -0.76 8.22
CA ALA A 46 -2.78 -2.17 8.47
C ALA A 46 -3.75 -3.14 7.76
N VAL A 47 -5.05 -2.83 7.75
CA VAL A 47 -6.07 -3.66 7.07
C VAL A 47 -6.04 -3.48 5.56
N ARG A 48 -5.74 -2.28 5.07
CA ARG A 48 -5.67 -1.97 3.64
C ARG A 48 -4.52 -2.72 2.95
N ASP A 49 -3.39 -2.87 3.63
CA ASP A 49 -2.23 -3.56 3.06
C ASP A 49 -2.48 -5.07 2.86
N VAL A 50 -3.46 -5.65 3.58
CA VAL A 50 -3.87 -7.06 3.45
C VAL A 50 -4.96 -7.27 2.39
N THR A 51 -5.71 -6.23 2.01
CA THR A 51 -6.95 -6.37 1.21
C THR A 51 -6.80 -6.21 -0.30
N GLY A 52 -5.59 -6.09 -0.85
CA GLY A 52 -5.50 -6.15 -2.31
C GLY A 52 -4.11 -5.94 -2.85
N ILE A 53 -3.41 -7.04 -3.11
CA ILE A 53 -2.48 -7.04 -4.24
C ILE A 53 -3.38 -6.84 -5.48
N PRO A 54 -3.27 -5.71 -6.21
CA PRO A 54 -4.04 -5.54 -7.43
C PRO A 54 -3.54 -6.57 -8.44
N VAL A 55 -4.27 -7.69 -8.56
CA VAL A 55 -4.01 -8.67 -9.60
C VAL A 55 -4.48 -8.04 -10.91
N MET A 56 -3.57 -7.30 -11.54
CA MET A 56 -3.72 -6.91 -12.93
C MET A 56 -3.77 -8.22 -13.72
N ARG A 57 -4.97 -8.60 -14.18
CA ARG A 57 -5.12 -9.75 -15.09
C ARG A 57 -4.21 -9.50 -16.28
N ALA A 58 -3.39 -10.50 -16.61
CA ALA A 58 -2.63 -10.48 -17.85
C ALA A 58 -3.63 -10.31 -19.00
N MET A 59 -3.65 -9.12 -19.59
CA MET A 59 -4.35 -8.91 -20.85
C MET A 59 -3.71 -9.87 -21.85
N ALA A 60 -4.54 -10.67 -22.53
CA ALA A 60 -4.08 -11.59 -23.56
C ALA A 60 -3.50 -10.76 -24.72
N GLY A 61 -2.20 -10.52 -24.67
CA GLY A 61 -1.48 -9.70 -25.63
C GLY A 61 0.01 -9.69 -25.30
N PRO A 62 0.89 -9.51 -26.29
CA PRO A 62 2.33 -9.40 -26.06
C PRO A 62 2.58 -8.31 -25.03
N MET A 63 3.26 -8.68 -23.93
CA MET A 63 3.50 -7.79 -22.79
C MET A 63 4.18 -6.48 -23.21
N ARG A 64 4.98 -6.51 -24.30
CA ARG A 64 5.47 -5.38 -25.09
C ARG A 64 5.71 -5.83 -26.54
N ILE A 65 5.44 -4.97 -27.53
CA ILE A 65 5.90 -5.14 -28.92
C ILE A 65 6.99 -4.08 -29.13
N ALA A 66 8.23 -4.50 -29.41
CA ALA A 66 9.29 -3.57 -29.76
C ALA A 66 8.94 -2.89 -31.11
N PRO A 67 9.03 -1.55 -31.22
CA PRO A 67 8.87 -0.86 -32.49
C PRO A 67 9.86 -1.42 -33.54
N ALA A 68 9.41 -1.52 -34.80
CA ALA A 68 10.23 -2.04 -35.89
C ALA A 68 11.54 -1.26 -36.11
N ASN A 69 11.56 0.02 -35.71
CA ASN A 69 12.76 0.83 -35.67
C ASN A 69 12.86 1.49 -34.28
N PRO A 70 13.76 1.03 -33.40
CA PRO A 70 14.04 1.69 -32.14
C PRO A 70 14.77 3.01 -32.44
N GLY A 71 14.00 4.05 -32.74
CA GLY A 71 14.54 5.39 -32.94
C GLY A 71 15.16 5.95 -31.66
N GLY A 72 15.98 6.98 -31.82
CA GLY A 72 16.55 7.78 -30.74
C GLY A 72 17.39 8.92 -31.31
N VAL A 73 17.35 10.08 -30.67
CA VAL A 73 18.24 11.21 -30.95
C VAL A 73 19.05 11.51 -29.71
N VAL A 74 20.32 11.88 -29.90
CA VAL A 74 21.21 12.33 -28.83
C VAL A 74 20.67 13.67 -28.32
N ALA A 75 20.37 13.77 -27.02
CA ALA A 75 19.95 15.03 -26.41
C ALA A 75 21.11 16.02 -26.33
N ASP A 76 20.84 17.32 -26.52
CA ASP A 76 21.87 18.37 -26.53
C ASP A 76 22.51 18.63 -25.15
N ASN A 77 21.85 18.23 -24.06
CA ASN A 77 22.22 18.54 -22.68
C ASN A 77 22.91 17.39 -21.93
N GLN A 78 23.62 16.51 -22.66
CA GLN A 78 24.40 15.42 -22.04
C GLN A 78 25.53 15.97 -21.15
N GLY A 79 25.86 15.24 -20.08
CA GLY A 79 26.89 15.67 -19.11
C GLY A 79 26.40 16.62 -18.01
N LEU A 80 25.17 17.17 -18.12
CA LEU A 80 24.52 17.94 -17.05
C LEU A 80 23.78 17.02 -16.07
N SER A 81 24.52 16.30 -15.22
CA SER A 81 23.89 15.51 -14.16
C SER A 81 23.43 16.39 -13.01
N VAL A 82 22.22 16.15 -12.50
CA VAL A 82 21.62 16.96 -11.41
C VAL A 82 22.47 16.98 -10.14
N ASN A 83 23.19 15.88 -9.87
CA ASN A 83 24.07 15.81 -8.71
C ASN A 83 25.42 16.51 -8.97
N ALA A 84 25.97 16.44 -10.19
CA ALA A 84 27.25 17.09 -10.49
C ALA A 84 27.13 18.59 -10.66
N VAL A 85 26.05 19.08 -11.28
CA VAL A 85 25.80 20.52 -11.41
C VAL A 85 25.57 21.13 -10.03
N ALA A 86 24.83 20.45 -9.14
CA ALA A 86 24.65 20.89 -7.77
C ALA A 86 25.93 20.85 -6.92
N ALA A 87 26.82 19.87 -7.15
CA ALA A 87 28.04 19.70 -6.37
C ALA A 87 29.24 20.54 -6.85
N SER A 88 29.45 20.63 -8.17
CA SER A 88 30.64 21.24 -8.79
C SER A 88 30.34 22.47 -9.64
N GLY A 89 29.06 22.80 -9.88
CA GLY A 89 28.66 23.99 -10.64
C GLY A 89 28.96 23.92 -12.15
N THR A 90 29.52 22.81 -12.64
CA THR A 90 29.90 22.61 -14.03
C THR A 90 29.47 21.22 -14.53
N ALA A 91 29.37 21.07 -15.85
CA ALA A 91 29.13 19.77 -16.47
C ALA A 91 30.33 18.84 -16.26
N LEU A 92 30.08 17.58 -15.95
CA LEU A 92 31.13 16.55 -15.96
C LEU A 92 31.35 16.04 -17.40
N PRO A 93 32.55 15.53 -17.71
CA PRO A 93 32.81 14.87 -18.99
C PRO A 93 31.78 13.78 -19.29
N ILE A 94 31.32 13.72 -20.54
CA ILE A 94 30.45 12.65 -21.02
C ILE A 94 31.25 11.34 -21.01
N ALA A 95 30.62 10.22 -20.64
CA ALA A 95 31.27 8.92 -20.67
C ALA A 95 31.71 8.57 -22.10
N GLU A 96 33.01 8.35 -22.29
CA GLU A 96 33.60 8.05 -23.60
C GLU A 96 33.25 6.64 -24.10
N THR A 97 32.80 5.75 -23.23
CA THR A 97 32.45 4.37 -23.57
C THR A 97 31.13 3.99 -22.90
N VAL A 98 30.13 3.70 -23.72
CA VAL A 98 28.86 3.13 -23.30
C VAL A 98 28.77 1.72 -23.86
N VAL A 99 29.02 0.73 -23.01
CA VAL A 99 28.81 -0.67 -23.35
C VAL A 99 27.33 -0.97 -23.13
N LEU A 100 26.61 -1.28 -24.19
CA LEU A 100 25.23 -1.76 -24.07
C LEU A 100 25.22 -3.11 -23.37
N ALA A 101 24.13 -3.40 -22.67
CA ALA A 101 23.96 -4.67 -21.99
C ALA A 101 24.18 -5.83 -22.97
N PRO A 102 24.80 -6.94 -22.52
CA PRO A 102 24.86 -8.18 -23.28
C PRO A 102 23.48 -8.55 -23.83
N ARG A 103 23.46 -9.21 -24.99
CA ARG A 103 22.23 -9.78 -25.57
C ARG A 103 21.43 -10.51 -24.49
N ALA A 104 20.11 -10.33 -24.51
CA ALA A 104 19.21 -11.11 -23.65
C ALA A 104 19.45 -12.61 -23.86
N VAL A 105 19.60 -13.33 -22.76
CA VAL A 105 19.69 -14.80 -22.76
C VAL A 105 18.29 -15.34 -23.04
N ASP A 106 18.20 -16.33 -23.93
CA ASP A 106 16.95 -16.99 -24.25
C ASP A 106 16.47 -17.83 -23.05
N LEU A 107 15.16 -17.86 -22.81
CA LEU A 107 14.58 -18.68 -21.76
C LEU A 107 14.73 -20.16 -22.11
N THR A 108 15.13 -20.97 -21.14
CA THR A 108 15.27 -22.42 -21.31
C THR A 108 13.97 -23.14 -20.90
N ALA A 109 13.84 -24.43 -21.20
CA ALA A 109 12.59 -25.17 -20.94
C ALA A 109 12.26 -25.30 -19.45
N GLU A 110 13.26 -25.08 -18.60
CA GLU A 110 13.21 -25.14 -17.15
C GLU A 110 12.76 -23.79 -16.54
N ASP A 111 12.81 -22.69 -17.31
CA ASP A 111 12.38 -21.34 -16.92
C ASP A 111 10.86 -21.17 -16.99
N ILE A 112 10.12 -22.14 -16.44
CA ILE A 112 8.66 -22.03 -16.30
C ILE A 112 8.31 -21.13 -15.12
N ALA A 113 7.27 -20.30 -15.27
CA ALA A 113 6.75 -19.52 -14.16
C ALA A 113 6.32 -20.46 -13.03
N GLY A 114 6.94 -20.35 -11.85
CA GLY A 114 6.75 -21.27 -10.71
C GLY A 114 5.33 -21.35 -10.14
N LEU A 115 4.37 -20.62 -10.72
CA LEU A 115 2.95 -20.65 -10.43
C LEU A 115 2.14 -21.02 -11.67
N ALA A 116 2.59 -22.00 -12.45
CA ALA A 116 1.73 -22.68 -13.42
C ALA A 116 0.65 -23.46 -12.66
N VAL A 117 -0.37 -22.75 -12.16
CA VAL A 117 -1.56 -23.37 -11.61
C VAL A 117 -2.24 -24.07 -12.77
N SER A 118 -2.15 -25.39 -12.80
CA SER A 118 -2.87 -26.21 -13.77
C SER A 118 -4.34 -25.83 -13.74
N GLU A 119 -4.97 -25.70 -14.91
CA GLU A 119 -6.42 -25.48 -14.99
C GLU A 119 -7.20 -26.55 -14.21
N ALA A 120 -6.63 -27.77 -14.11
CA ALA A 120 -7.18 -28.84 -13.29
C ALA A 120 -7.17 -28.55 -11.77
N SER A 121 -6.15 -27.85 -11.25
CA SER A 121 -6.10 -27.49 -9.82
C SER A 121 -7.02 -26.31 -9.49
N LEU A 122 -7.27 -25.40 -10.44
CA LEU A 122 -8.31 -24.37 -10.31
C LEU A 122 -9.72 -24.98 -10.30
N GLN A 123 -9.97 -25.96 -11.18
CA GLN A 123 -11.25 -26.68 -11.25
C GLN A 123 -11.52 -27.46 -9.94
N ALA A 124 -10.50 -28.12 -9.40
CA ALA A 124 -10.59 -28.89 -8.16
C ALA A 124 -10.90 -27.99 -6.94
N ALA A 125 -10.26 -26.82 -6.84
CA ALA A 125 -10.53 -25.86 -5.77
C ALA A 125 -11.96 -25.32 -5.81
N SER A 126 -12.50 -25.05 -7.01
CA SER A 126 -13.89 -24.60 -7.19
C SER A 126 -14.90 -25.69 -6.79
N SER A 127 -14.65 -26.96 -7.14
CA SER A 127 -15.51 -28.07 -6.71
C SER A 127 -15.47 -28.34 -5.21
N ALA A 128 -14.33 -28.11 -4.54
CA ALA A 128 -14.21 -28.28 -3.09
C ALA A 128 -15.00 -27.21 -2.30
N GLN A 129 -15.13 -26.00 -2.84
CA GLN A 129 -15.93 -24.94 -2.23
C GLN A 129 -17.44 -25.18 -2.38
N ALA A 130 -17.89 -25.88 -3.43
CA ALA A 130 -19.30 -26.22 -3.64
C ALA A 130 -19.83 -27.28 -2.64
N VAL A 131 -18.95 -28.16 -2.12
CA VAL A 131 -19.34 -29.21 -1.17
C VAL A 131 -19.45 -28.68 0.28
N ALA A 132 -18.80 -27.56 0.60
CA ALA A 132 -18.76 -27.01 1.95
C ALA A 132 -19.96 -26.09 2.31
N GLN A 133 -20.87 -25.79 1.38
CA GLN A 133 -21.98 -24.85 1.58
C GLN A 133 -23.35 -25.47 1.91
N GLU A 134 -23.47 -26.78 2.09
CA GLU A 134 -24.67 -27.36 2.73
C GLU A 134 -24.35 -27.88 4.14
N PRO A 135 -24.91 -27.21 5.16
CA PRO A 135 -25.77 -27.96 6.06
C PRO A 135 -27.15 -27.32 6.06
N SER A 136 -28.08 -28.05 5.45
CA SER A 136 -29.52 -27.90 5.63
C SER A 136 -29.88 -27.88 7.12
N LEU A 137 -30.53 -26.81 7.56
CA LEU A 137 -31.23 -26.71 8.84
C LEU A 137 -32.36 -27.76 8.88
N GLN A 138 -32.07 -28.98 9.33
CA GLN A 138 -33.07 -29.96 9.73
C GLN A 138 -33.21 -29.93 11.26
N LEU A 139 -33.96 -28.95 11.77
CA LEU A 139 -34.50 -29.00 13.12
C LEU A 139 -35.86 -28.28 13.19
N ALA A 140 -36.89 -28.95 12.68
CA ALA A 140 -38.29 -28.74 13.06
C ALA A 140 -38.96 -30.11 13.00
N ALA A 141 -38.92 -30.84 14.12
CA ALA A 141 -40.04 -30.93 15.06
C ALA A 141 -41.11 -31.91 14.56
N ALA A 142 -40.96 -33.14 15.03
CA ALA A 142 -41.99 -34.16 15.05
C ALA A 142 -43.25 -33.65 15.78
N VAL A 143 -44.40 -33.73 15.10
CA VAL A 143 -45.72 -33.83 15.73
C VAL A 143 -46.45 -35.00 15.08
N ALA A 144 -47.06 -35.83 15.93
CA ALA A 144 -47.46 -37.22 15.75
C ALA A 144 -48.51 -37.50 14.64
N PRO A 145 -48.60 -38.76 14.14
CA PRO A 145 -49.70 -39.19 13.30
C PRO A 145 -50.94 -39.47 14.16
N VAL A 146 -52.08 -38.84 13.84
CA VAL A 146 -53.39 -39.32 14.32
C VAL A 146 -53.79 -40.52 13.46
N ALA A 147 -54.22 -41.58 14.12
CA ALA A 147 -54.52 -42.87 13.51
C ALA A 147 -55.76 -42.85 12.59
N THR A 148 -55.63 -43.67 11.55
CA THR A 148 -56.53 -44.26 10.54
C THR A 148 -58.04 -44.42 10.79
N SER A 149 -58.78 -44.26 9.67
CA SER A 149 -59.96 -45.01 9.15
C SER A 149 -61.24 -45.20 9.98
N ASP A 150 -62.35 -44.59 9.54
CA ASP A 150 -63.49 -45.17 8.77
C ASP A 150 -64.38 -43.99 8.27
#